data_AF-K4DD63-F1
#
_entry.id   AF-K4DD63-F1
#
_cell.length_a   1.000
_cell.length_b   1.000
_cell.length_c   1.000
_cell.angle_alpha   90.00
_cell.angle_beta   90.00
_cell.angle_gamma   90.00
#
_symmetry.space_group_name_H-M   'P 1'
#
loop_
_entity.id
_entity.type
_entity.pdbx_description
1 polymer ?
#
loop_
_entity_poly.entity_id
_entity_poly.type
_entity_poly.pdbx_seq_one_letter_code
_entity_poly.pdbx_strand_id
1 'polypeptide(L)'
;MDIPNRITTKVKAKLIEIEGPRGKLNHLNLDFHSRKATAAIRTTFSHVKNLIIGVTKGYWYKMCLVYAHFPINSSVTDRNKSIEICEFLGDMLDGVTVVPSKKVKDELVLYRDDIELGWYLCNREGKNC
;
A
#
# COMPACT_ATOMS: atom_id res chain seq x y z
N MET A 1 21.79 -2.71 8.27
CA MET A 1 20.47 -3.02 7.67
C MET A 1 20.42 -4.52 7.62
N ASP A 2 19.71 -5.15 8.56
CA ASP A 2 19.75 -6.60 8.71
C ASP A 2 18.65 -7.20 7.84
N ILE A 3 19.06 -7.91 6.78
CA ILE A 3 18.15 -8.62 5.90
C ILE A 3 17.82 -9.95 6.58
N PRO A 4 16.57 -10.20 6.99
CA PRO A 4 16.23 -11.47 7.63
C PRO A 4 16.39 -12.63 6.65
N ASN A 5 16.82 -13.79 7.17
CA ASN A 5 17.06 -15.04 6.45
C ASN A 5 15.76 -15.59 5.83
N ARG A 6 15.32 -15.03 4.69
CA ARG A 6 14.24 -15.52 3.79
C ARG A 6 13.90 -14.54 2.65
N ILE A 7 14.70 -13.50 2.44
CA ILE A 7 14.46 -12.47 1.43
C ILE A 7 15.61 -12.47 0.44
N THR A 8 15.28 -12.52 -0.85
CA THR A 8 16.25 -12.39 -1.94
C THR A 8 16.14 -10.98 -2.52
N THR A 9 17.22 -10.21 -2.45
CA THR A 9 17.29 -8.87 -3.05
C THR A 9 18.15 -8.92 -4.30
N LYS A 10 17.59 -8.57 -5.47
CA LYS A 10 18.34 -8.38 -6.71
C LYS A 10 18.42 -6.89 -7.02
N VAL A 11 19.64 -6.38 -7.16
CA VAL A 11 19.89 -4.99 -7.55
C VAL A 11 20.41 -4.99 -8.98
N LYS A 12 19.62 -4.45 -9.91
CA LYS A 12 20.02 -4.25 -11.30
C LYS A 12 20.14 -2.75 -11.57
N ALA A 13 21.35 -2.23 -11.38
CA ALA A 13 21.68 -0.81 -11.55
C ALA A 13 20.72 0.11 -10.77
N LYS A 14 19.72 0.66 -11.46
CA LYS A 14 18.76 1.62 -10.93
C LYS A 14 17.47 0.98 -10.38
N LEU A 15 17.24 -0.31 -10.65
CA LEU A 15 16.06 -1.08 -10.25
C LEU A 15 16.39 -2.06 -9.10
N ILE A 16 15.59 -2.03 -8.03
CA ILE A 16 15.67 -2.97 -6.91
C ILE A 16 14.47 -3.89 -6.96
N GLU A 17 14.72 -5.19 -7.07
CA GLU A 17 13.72 -6.26 -6.99
C GLU A 17 13.88 -6.97 -5.65
N ILE A 18 12.79 -7.10 -4.90
CA ILE A 18 12.76 -7.78 -3.60
C ILE A 18 11.77 -8.93 -3.69
N GLU A 19 12.27 -10.14 -3.50
CA GLU A 19 11.46 -11.36 -3.45
C GLU A 19 11.36 -11.82 -2.00
N GLY A 20 10.13 -11.98 -1.51
CA GLY A 20 9.84 -12.50 -0.18
C GLY A 20 8.72 -13.55 -0.20
N PRO A 21 8.34 -14.07 0.98
CA PRO A 21 7.35 -15.14 1.09
C PRO A 21 5.96 -14.76 0.57
N ARG A 22 5.65 -13.45 0.51
CA ARG A 22 4.33 -12.95 0.08
C ARG A 22 4.27 -12.52 -1.39
N GLY A 23 5.41 -12.38 -2.07
CA GLY A 23 5.44 -11.94 -3.46
C GLY A 23 6.72 -11.22 -3.85
N LYS A 24 6.70 -10.66 -5.06
CA LYS A 24 7.79 -9.88 -5.64
C LYS A 24 7.37 -8.42 -5.78
N LEU A 25 8.22 -7.49 -5.34
CA LEU A 25 8.01 -6.06 -5.51
C LEU A 25 9.20 -5.43 -6.24
N ASN A 26 8.89 -4.60 -7.24
CA ASN A 26 9.84 -3.87 -8.06
C ASN A 26 9.54 -2.38 -7.89
N HIS A 27 10.30 -1.65 -7.06
CA HIS A 27 9.89 -0.27 -6.74
C HIS A 27 11.02 0.65 -6.28
N LEU A 28 12.11 0.75 -7.04
CA LEU A 28 12.96 1.92 -6.86
C LEU A 28 13.62 2.33 -8.15
N ASN A 29 13.53 3.62 -8.47
CA ASN A 29 14.27 4.27 -9.55
C ASN A 29 15.17 5.32 -8.89
N LEU A 30 16.45 4.99 -8.76
CA LEU A 30 17.44 5.74 -8.00
C LEU A 30 18.06 6.91 -8.79
N ASP A 31 17.49 8.11 -8.67
CA ASP A 31 18.07 9.33 -9.29
C ASP A 31 19.09 10.02 -8.37
N PHE A 32 20.37 9.76 -8.64
CA PHE A 32 21.48 10.38 -7.91
C PHE A 32 21.90 11.70 -8.57
N HIS A 33 21.28 12.82 -8.20
CA HIS A 33 21.78 14.16 -8.55
C HIS A 33 22.73 14.70 -7.47
N SER A 34 23.94 15.07 -7.89
CA SER A 34 25.15 15.30 -7.06
C SER A 34 24.98 16.18 -5.81
N ARG A 35 24.11 17.20 -5.81
CA ARG A 35 23.93 18.10 -4.63
C ARG A 35 23.01 17.55 -3.54
N LYS A 36 22.16 16.55 -3.83
CA LYS A 36 21.22 15.96 -2.87
C LYS A 36 21.45 14.46 -2.66
N ALA A 37 22.61 13.95 -3.11
CA ALA A 37 22.92 12.51 -3.08
C ALA A 37 22.77 11.90 -1.69
N THR A 38 23.23 12.57 -0.64
CA THR A 38 23.10 12.07 0.75
C THR A 38 21.64 11.97 1.21
N ALA A 39 20.79 12.91 0.81
CA ALA A 39 19.36 12.85 1.11
C ALA A 39 18.68 11.73 0.31
N ALA A 40 18.99 11.61 -0.98
CA ALA A 40 18.47 10.54 -1.84
C ALA A 40 18.84 9.15 -1.32
N ILE A 41 20.08 8.96 -0.85
CA ILE A 41 20.53 7.71 -0.22
C ILE A 41 19.70 7.38 1.01
N ARG A 42 19.44 8.35 1.90
CA ARG A 42 18.60 8.14 3.09
C ARG A 42 17.16 7.74 2.71
N THR A 43 16.56 8.42 1.74
CA THR A 43 15.21 8.09 1.27
C THR A 43 15.16 6.68 0.67
N THR A 44 16.18 6.31 -0.11
CA THR A 44 16.35 4.97 -0.70
C THR A 44 16.39 3.89 0.37
N PHE A 45 17.16 4.09 1.43
CA PHE A 45 17.19 3.15 2.56
C PHE A 45 15.82 2.98 3.19
N SER A 46 15.05 4.06 3.36
CA SER A 46 13.67 3.97 3.86
C SER A 46 12.76 3.19 2.92
N HIS A 47 12.82 3.43 1.61
CA HIS A 47 12.02 2.68 0.63
C HIS A 47 12.37 1.18 0.64
N VAL A 48 13.65 0.83 0.64
CA VAL A 48 14.08 -0.58 0.71
C VAL A 48 13.60 -1.25 1.99
N LYS A 49 13.67 -0.56 3.14
CA LYS A 49 13.13 -1.06 4.41
C LYS A 49 11.62 -1.31 4.30
N ASN A 50 10.88 -0.39 3.69
CA ASN A 50 9.45 -0.52 3.52
C ASN A 50 9.07 -1.68 2.59
N LEU A 51 9.84 -1.90 1.51
CA LEU A 51 9.64 -3.03 0.61
C LEU A 51 9.90 -4.37 1.31
N ILE A 52 10.96 -4.45 2.12
CA ILE A 52 11.27 -5.63 2.95
C ILE A 52 10.14 -5.94 3.93
N ILE A 53 9.60 -4.93 4.61
CA ILE A 53 8.46 -5.10 5.52
C ILE A 53 7.21 -5.51 4.73
N GLY A 54 7.01 -4.95 3.56
CA GLY A 54 5.93 -5.26 2.64
C GLY A 54 5.88 -6.73 2.24
N VAL A 55 6.97 -7.28 1.70
CA VAL A 55 7.03 -8.68 1.27
C VAL A 55 7.05 -9.71 2.42
N THR A 56 7.29 -9.26 3.65
CA THR A 56 7.32 -10.15 4.84
C THR A 56 6.02 -10.13 5.61
N LYS A 57 5.54 -8.95 5.99
CA LYS A 57 4.36 -8.77 6.85
C LYS A 57 3.14 -8.26 6.08
N GLY A 58 3.36 -7.46 5.03
CA GLY A 58 2.32 -6.70 4.35
C GLY A 58 1.85 -5.49 5.17
N TYR A 59 1.07 -4.62 4.53
CA TYR A 59 0.49 -3.43 5.15
C TYR A 59 -1.02 -3.54 5.25
N TRP A 60 -1.52 -3.10 6.40
CA TRP A 60 -2.94 -3.03 6.70
C TRP A 60 -3.32 -1.58 6.94
N TYR A 61 -4.23 -1.06 6.15
CA TYR A 61 -4.79 0.28 6.30
C TYR A 61 -6.21 0.16 6.82
N LYS A 62 -6.51 0.91 7.87
CA LYS A 62 -7.86 1.02 8.40
C LYS A 62 -8.41 2.38 8.02
N MET A 63 -9.57 2.39 7.39
CA MET A 63 -10.32 3.59 7.04
C MET A 63 -11.66 3.53 7.77
N CYS A 64 -12.03 4.63 8.41
CA CYS A 64 -13.33 4.77 9.04
C CYS A 64 -14.17 5.76 8.23
N LEU A 65 -15.40 5.37 7.92
CA LEU A 65 -16.37 6.26 7.30
C LEU A 65 -16.99 7.14 8.40
N VAL A 66 -16.72 8.43 8.34
CA VAL A 66 -17.22 9.41 9.31
C VAL A 66 -18.27 10.28 8.63
N TYR A 67 -19.42 10.44 9.27
CA TYR A 67 -20.55 11.20 8.74
C TYR A 67 -21.18 12.07 9.83
N ALA A 68 -21.74 13.22 9.44
CA ALA A 68 -22.36 14.17 10.36
C ALA A 68 -23.88 14.01 10.47
N HIS A 69 -24.57 13.70 9.36
CA HIS A 69 -26.03 13.69 9.29
C HIS A 69 -26.60 12.37 8.78
N PHE A 70 -26.20 11.95 7.57
CA PHE A 70 -26.69 10.73 6.95
C PHE A 70 -25.63 9.63 6.99
N PRO A 71 -25.99 8.39 7.37
CA PRO A 71 -25.07 7.27 7.35
C PRO A 71 -24.67 6.91 5.91
N ILE A 72 -23.40 6.55 5.72
CA ILE A 72 -22.82 6.18 4.43
C ILE A 72 -22.97 4.67 4.24
N ASN A 73 -23.52 4.25 3.10
CA ASN A 73 -23.54 2.83 2.71
C ASN A 73 -22.22 2.46 2.03
N SER A 74 -21.64 1.32 2.41
CA SER A 74 -20.48 0.73 1.73
C SER A 74 -20.76 -0.74 1.38
N SER A 75 -20.61 -1.08 0.10
CA SER A 75 -20.65 -2.45 -0.41
C SER A 75 -19.29 -2.80 -1.01
N VAL A 76 -18.80 -4.00 -0.69
CA VAL A 76 -17.60 -4.55 -1.33
C VAL A 76 -18.06 -5.51 -2.43
N THR A 77 -17.72 -5.18 -3.67
CA THR A 77 -18.13 -5.91 -4.88
C THR A 77 -16.88 -6.58 -5.51
N ASP A 78 -17.07 -7.48 -6.48
CA ASP A 78 -15.99 -8.17 -7.21
C ASP A 78 -14.91 -8.86 -6.36
N ARG A 79 -15.30 -9.84 -5.53
CA ARG A 79 -14.35 -10.69 -4.78
C ARG A 79 -13.28 -9.88 -4.01
N ASN A 80 -13.69 -8.79 -3.35
CA ASN A 80 -12.84 -7.88 -2.57
C ASN A 80 -11.92 -6.95 -3.39
N LYS A 81 -12.22 -6.73 -4.68
CA LYS A 81 -11.45 -5.87 -5.58
C LYS A 81 -12.14 -4.58 -5.99
N SER A 82 -13.42 -4.38 -5.67
CA SER A 82 -14.08 -3.08 -5.82
C SER A 82 -14.79 -2.69 -4.54
N ILE A 83 -14.79 -1.40 -4.21
CA ILE A 83 -15.64 -0.84 -3.16
C ILE A 83 -16.56 0.16 -3.82
N GLU A 84 -17.82 0.09 -3.48
CA GLU A 84 -18.82 1.10 -3.78
C GLU A 84 -19.15 1.81 -2.46
N ILE A 85 -18.86 3.11 -2.40
CA ILE A 85 -19.16 3.97 -1.25
C ILE A 85 -20.03 5.10 -1.76
N CYS A 86 -21.26 5.26 -1.23
CA CYS A 86 -22.17 6.38 -1.53
C CYS A 86 -22.23 6.81 -3.01
N GLU A 87 -22.72 5.92 -3.88
CA GLU A 87 -22.85 6.17 -5.33
C GLU A 87 -21.53 6.48 -6.08
N PHE A 88 -20.37 6.36 -5.43
CA PHE A 88 -19.07 6.48 -6.09
C PHE A 88 -18.57 5.10 -6.53
N LEU A 89 -18.29 4.95 -7.82
CA LEU A 89 -17.69 3.75 -8.41
C LEU A 89 -16.17 3.90 -8.37
N GLY A 90 -15.53 3.34 -7.36
CA GLY A 90 -14.07 3.37 -7.20
C GLY A 90 -13.43 2.05 -7.60
N ASP A 91 -12.90 1.96 -8.82
CA ASP A 91 -12.08 0.80 -9.21
C ASP A 91 -10.79 0.77 -8.38
N MET A 92 -10.55 -0.34 -7.69
CA MET A 92 -9.32 -0.49 -6.92
C MET A 92 -8.14 -0.82 -7.83
N LEU A 93 -6.97 -0.40 -7.39
CA LEU A 93 -5.72 -0.78 -8.03
C LEU A 93 -5.50 -2.29 -7.86
N ASP A 94 -4.95 -2.92 -8.90
CA ASP A 94 -4.74 -4.37 -8.90
C ASP A 94 -3.80 -4.80 -7.77
N GLY A 95 -4.13 -5.93 -7.13
CA GLY A 95 -3.43 -6.45 -5.96
C GLY A 95 -3.79 -5.81 -4.61
N VAL A 96 -4.82 -4.96 -4.56
CA VAL A 96 -5.40 -4.48 -3.29
C VAL A 96 -6.59 -5.37 -2.93
N THR A 97 -6.63 -5.83 -1.69
CA THR A 97 -7.78 -6.58 -1.16
C THR A 97 -8.47 -5.74 -0.10
N VAL A 98 -9.79 -5.60 -0.18
CA VAL A 98 -10.55 -4.87 0.84
C VAL A 98 -11.54 -5.76 1.54
N VAL A 99 -11.54 -5.64 2.87
CA VAL A 99 -12.39 -6.42 3.73
C VAL A 99 -13.10 -5.47 4.69
N PRO A 100 -14.44 -5.52 4.79
CA PRO A 100 -15.15 -4.79 5.83
C PRO A 100 -14.85 -5.43 7.19
N SER A 101 -14.61 -4.61 8.20
CA SER A 101 -14.32 -5.09 9.56
C SER A 101 -15.58 -5.68 10.20
N LYS A 102 -15.49 -6.91 10.71
CA LYS A 102 -16.60 -7.53 11.46
C LYS A 102 -16.75 -6.99 12.89
N LYS A 103 -15.70 -6.33 13.40
CA LYS A 103 -15.62 -5.90 14.81
C LYS A 103 -16.11 -4.47 15.01
N VAL A 104 -15.91 -3.62 14.02
CA VAL A 104 -16.21 -2.19 14.09
C VAL A 104 -17.09 -1.85 12.90
N LYS A 105 -18.24 -1.24 13.16
CA LYS A 105 -19.16 -0.77 12.13
C LYS A 105 -18.50 0.38 11.36
N ASP A 106 -18.74 0.46 10.05
CA ASP A 106 -18.26 1.55 9.18
C ASP A 106 -16.72 1.65 9.08
N GLU A 107 -16.01 0.55 9.38
CA GLU A 107 -14.56 0.40 9.21
C GLU A 107 -14.24 -0.51 8.01
N LEU A 108 -13.45 0.02 7.09
CA LEU A 108 -12.89 -0.69 5.94
C LEU A 108 -11.42 -0.97 6.17
N VAL A 109 -11.02 -2.21 5.89
CA VAL A 109 -9.64 -2.65 6.05
C VAL A 109 -9.07 -2.99 4.69
N LEU A 110 -8.06 -2.23 4.26
CA LEU A 110 -7.36 -2.45 3.01
C LEU A 110 -6.05 -3.20 3.30
N TYR A 111 -5.84 -4.26 2.55
CA TYR A 111 -4.64 -5.08 2.58
C TYR A 111 -3.84 -4.89 1.29
N ARG A 112 -2.54 -4.59 1.42
CA ARG A 112 -1.62 -4.56 0.28
C ARG A 112 -0.15 -4.73 0.69
N ASP A 113 0.69 -5.21 -0.22
CA ASP A 113 2.09 -5.53 0.07
C ASP A 113 3.04 -4.34 -0.03
N ASP A 114 2.77 -3.28 -0.80
CA ASP A 114 3.59 -2.05 -0.79
C ASP A 114 2.85 -0.80 -0.29
N ILE A 115 3.60 -0.04 0.50
CA ILE A 115 3.15 1.06 1.33
C ILE A 115 2.70 2.27 0.51
N GLU A 116 3.30 2.52 -0.66
CA GLU A 116 3.05 3.75 -1.42
C GLU A 116 1.72 3.69 -2.14
N LEU A 117 1.44 2.59 -2.84
CA LEU A 117 0.14 2.44 -3.52
C LEU A 117 -0.99 2.25 -2.49
N GLY A 118 -0.72 1.60 -1.36
CA GLY A 118 -1.70 1.49 -0.27
C GLY A 118 -2.08 2.85 0.30
N TRP A 119 -1.08 3.70 0.58
CA TRP A 119 -1.31 5.08 1.03
C TRP A 119 -1.97 5.96 -0.04
N TYR A 120 -1.53 5.84 -1.30
CA TYR A 120 -2.11 6.61 -2.41
C TYR A 120 -3.60 6.30 -2.58
N LEU A 121 -3.97 5.01 -2.57
CA LEU A 121 -5.36 4.59 -2.68
C LEU A 121 -6.19 5.09 -1.50
N CYS A 122 -5.68 4.94 -0.28
CA CYS A 122 -6.34 5.45 0.93
C CYS A 122 -6.61 6.96 0.84
N ASN A 123 -5.67 7.75 0.32
CA ASN A 123 -5.88 9.18 0.10
C ASN A 123 -6.82 9.50 -1.05
N ARG A 124 -6.78 8.71 -2.13
CA ARG A 124 -7.66 8.92 -3.29
C ARG A 124 -9.12 8.71 -2.87
N GLU A 125 -9.41 7.57 -2.24
CA GLU A 125 -10.75 7.26 -1.77
C GLU A 125 -11.19 8.21 -0.65
N GLY A 126 -10.30 8.58 0.26
CA GLY A 126 -10.61 9.55 1.33
C GLY A 126 -10.83 10.99 0.86
N LYS A 127 -10.38 11.37 -0.35
CA LYS A 127 -10.66 12.69 -0.96
C LYS A 127 -11.89 12.70 -1.85
N ASN A 128 -12.28 11.53 -2.37
CA ASN A 128 -13.40 11.39 -3.28
C ASN A 128 -14.72 11.16 -2.53
N CYS A 129 -14.67 10.71 -1.27
CA CYS A 129 -15.82 10.59 -0.37
C CYS A 129 -16.12 11.90 0.36
#